data_AF-U5DSC5-F1
#
_entry.id   AF-U5DSC5-F1
#
_cell.length_a   1.000
_cell.length_b   1.000
_cell.length_c   1.000
_cell.angle_alpha   90.00
_cell.angle_beta   90.00
_cell.angle_gamma   90.00
#
_symmetry.space_group_name_H-M   'P 1'
#
loop_
_entity.id
_entity.type
_entity.pdbx_description
1 polymer ?
#
loop_
_entity_poly.entity_id
_entity_poly.type
_entity_poly.pdbx_seq_one_letter_code
_entity_poly.pdbx_strand_id
1 'polypeptide(L)' 'MEENRSSAKFGFTTEAENWNGRLAMIGFAAALVIELLSGQGVLHFWGLM' A
#
# COMPACT_ATOMS: atom_id res chain seq x y z
N MET A 1 -24.70 12.55 22.60
CA MET A 1 -24.87 13.11 21.25
C MET A 1 -23.60 13.86 20.93
N GLU A 2 -23.04 13.55 19.75
CA GLU A 2 -22.00 14.26 19.01
C GLU A 2 -20.65 14.58 19.69
N GLU A 3 -19.48 14.41 19.09
CA GLU A 3 -19.15 14.18 17.68
C GLU A 3 -17.78 13.50 17.62
N ASN A 4 -17.74 12.25 17.17
CA ASN A 4 -16.52 11.62 16.68
C ASN A 4 -16.14 12.35 15.39
N ARG A 5 -15.56 13.54 15.53
CA ARG A 5 -14.85 14.23 14.46
C ARG A 5 -13.54 13.49 14.29
N SER A 6 -13.60 12.27 13.74
CA SER A 6 -12.60 11.82 12.78
C SER A 6 -12.65 12.83 11.64
N SER A 7 -12.09 14.01 11.90
CA SER A 7 -11.83 15.01 10.91
C SER A 7 -10.83 14.31 10.03
N ALA A 8 -11.34 13.71 8.95
CA ALA A 8 -10.59 13.47 7.76
C ALA A 8 -10.04 14.85 7.37
N LYS A 9 -8.94 15.24 8.02
CA LYS A 9 -8.15 16.41 7.71
C LYS A 9 -7.51 16.05 6.38
N PHE A 10 -8.28 16.22 5.31
CA PHE A 10 -7.82 16.10 3.95
C PHE A 10 -6.75 17.19 3.74
N GLY A 11 -5.49 16.79 3.90
CA GLY A 11 -4.29 17.61 3.84
C GLY A 11 -3.05 16.79 4.17
N PHE A 12 -1.86 17.31 3.86
CA PHE A 12 -0.56 16.70 4.24
C PHE A 12 -0.37 16.75 5.77
N THR A 13 -1.10 15.91 6.50
CA THR A 13 -0.94 15.73 7.94
C THR A 13 -0.03 14.54 8.20
N THR A 14 0.79 14.64 9.25
CA THR A 14 1.76 13.60 9.65
C THR A 14 1.11 12.21 9.80
N GLU A 15 -0.16 12.15 10.17
CA GLU A 15 -0.88 10.88 10.22
C GLU A 15 -1.06 10.27 8.83
N ALA A 16 -1.47 11.06 7.83
CA ALA A 16 -1.64 10.60 6.45
C ALA A 16 -0.32 10.12 5.83
N GLU A 17 0.80 10.78 6.14
CA GLU A 17 2.13 10.36 5.71
C GLU A 17 2.54 9.01 6.32
N ASN A 18 2.28 8.83 7.62
CA ASN A 18 2.58 7.56 8.30
C ASN A 18 1.68 6.42 7.80
N TRP A 19 0.41 6.70 7.52
CA TRP A 19 -0.51 5.74 6.90
C TRP A 19 -0.06 5.38 5.47
N ASN A 20 0.31 6.36 4.63
CA ASN A 20 0.80 6.10 3.28
C ASN A 20 2.12 5.29 3.30
N GLY A 21 3.05 5.64 4.19
CA GLY A 21 4.30 4.89 4.36
C GLY A 21 4.07 3.42 4.74
N ARG A 22 3.13 3.13 5.64
CA ARG A 22 2.76 1.76 6.01
C ARG A 22 2.11 1.00 4.85
N LEU A 23 1.18 1.65 4.14
CA LEU A 23 0.54 1.06 2.97
C LEU A 23 1.57 0.73 1.87
N ALA A 24 2.56 1.60 1.67
CA ALA A 24 3.65 1.36 0.73
C ALA A 24 4.53 0.17 1.13
N MET A 25 4.91 0.05 2.42
CA MET A 25 5.68 -1.11 2.90
C MET A 25 4.91 -2.42 2.72
N ILE A 26 3.61 -2.42 3.02
CA ILE A 26 2.75 -3.60 2.84
C ILE A 26 2.60 -3.93 1.36
N GLY A 27 2.39 -2.94 0.49
CA GLY A 27 2.30 -3.14 -0.95
C GLY A 27 3.58 -3.72 -1.54
N PHE A 28 4.74 -3.24 -1.07
CA PHE A 28 6.04 -3.79 -1.48
C PHE A 28 6.25 -5.22 -1.00
N ALA A 29 5.95 -5.51 0.27
CA ALA A 29 6.03 -6.86 0.81
C ALA A 29 5.08 -7.83 0.09
N ALA A 30 3.85 -7.41 -0.19
CA ALA A 30 2.89 -8.19 -0.95
C ALA A 30 3.38 -8.44 -2.39
N ALA A 31 3.95 -7.43 -3.06
CA ALA A 31 4.54 -7.59 -4.38
C ALA A 31 5.67 -8.62 -4.38
N LEU A 32 6.59 -8.56 -3.41
CA LEU A 32 7.65 -9.57 -3.25
C LEU A 32 7.09 -10.98 -3.00
N VAL A 33 6.08 -11.10 -2.14
CA VAL A 33 5.45 -12.41 -1.84
C VAL A 33 4.76 -12.97 -3.08
N ILE A 34 4.05 -12.14 -3.84
CA ILE A 34 3.41 -12.56 -5.10
C ILE A 34 4.48 -12.99 -6.11
N GLU A 35 5.61 -12.26 -6.19
CA GLU A 35 6.73 -12.60 -7.05
C GLU A 35 7.36 -13.96 -6.70
N LEU A 36 7.53 -14.23 -5.41
CA LEU A 36 8.06 -15.50 -4.90
C LEU A 36 7.09 -16.67 -5.08
N LEU A 37 5.80 -16.48 -4.81
CA LEU A 37 4.79 -17.54 -4.93
C LEU A 37 4.47 -17.87 -6.39
N SER A 38 4.45 -16.86 -7.25
CA SER A 38 4.22 -17.05 -8.69
C SER A 38 5.43 -17.71 -9.36
N GLY A 39 6.65 -17.55 -8.81
CA GLY A 39 7.89 -18.05 -9.44
C GLY A 39 8.18 -17.44 -10.82
N GLN A 40 7.37 -16.46 -11.19
CA GLN A 40 7.26 -15.78 -12.46
C GLN A 40 7.22 -14.31 -12.05
N GLY A 41 8.34 -13.61 -12.28
CA GLY A 41 8.48 -12.20 -11.94
C GLY A 41 7.30 -11.37 -12.44
N VAL A 42 7.05 -10.18 -11.88
CA VAL A 42 6.00 -9.27 -12.36
C VAL A 42 6.05 -9.09 -13.90
N LEU A 43 7.25 -9.21 -14.49
CA LEU A 43 7.51 -9.24 -15.93
C LEU A 43 6.81 -10.38 -16.71
N HIS A 44 6.74 -11.60 -16.18
CA HIS A 44 6.06 -12.70 -16.85
C HIS A 44 4.54 -12.58 -16.63
N PHE A 45 4.04 -12.04 -15.50
CA PHE A 45 2.59 -11.71 -15.37
C PHE A 45 2.15 -10.64 -16.40
N TRP A 46 3.07 -9.77 -16.80
CA TRP A 46 2.89 -8.80 -17.89
C TRP A 46 3.16 -9.37 -19.30
N GLY A 47 3.45 -10.67 -19.43
CA GLY A 47 3.64 -11.36 -20.72
C GLY A 47 4.89 -10.96 -21.49
N LEU A 48 5.93 -10.45 -20.81
CA LEU A 48 7.17 -9.98 -21.45
C LEU A 48 8.24 -11.10 -21.65
N MET A 49 7.94 -12.30 -21.19
CA MET A 49 8.64 -13.58 -21.39
C MET A 49 7.59 -14.69 -21.50
#